data_AF-A0A959S6B7-F1
#
_entry.id   AF-A0A959S6B7-F1
#
_cell.length_a   1.000
_cell.length_b   1.000
_cell.length_c   1.000
_cell.angle_alpha   90.00
_cell.angle_beta   90.00
_cell.angle_gamma   90.00
#
_symmetry.space_group_name_H-M   'P 1'
#
loop_
_entity.id
_entity.type
_entity.pdbx_description
1 polymer ?
#
loop_
_entity_poly.entity_id
_entity_poly.type
_entity_poly.pdbx_seq_one_letter_code
_entity_poly.pdbx_strand_id
1 'polypeptide(L)'
;MNKWIMALIAGSFALSVQAQNGGDNFPYTFKVVKDNTATETKDQCNTGTCWSFATSSFIESELIRMGKGEHDISEMYAVRMTYPMKAENYVRYQGKAQFGPGSLSHDVINVIREYGIVPESVYSGLDANQKRHDHGELDAVLEGMVKAVVDKNHGRISGDWDDAVDAVLDVYLGEAPEAFEYQGKRYTPQSFRDAMELNPDDYVSITSFTHHEFYDDFILEVPDNFSQGEFYNVPLDELVRITKDALAAGFTVAWDADV
;
A
#
# COMPACT_ATOMS: atom_id res chain seq x y z
N MET A 1 42.41 42.93 -31.01
CA MET A 1 42.14 41.67 -31.73
C MET A 1 42.53 40.54 -30.79
N ASN A 2 41.55 39.83 -30.21
CA ASN A 2 41.63 38.47 -29.66
C ASN A 2 40.27 38.15 -29.03
N LYS A 3 39.49 37.33 -29.73
CA LYS A 3 38.17 36.85 -29.34
C LYS A 3 38.37 35.65 -28.41
N TRP A 4 37.83 35.70 -27.19
CA TRP A 4 37.65 34.52 -26.35
C TRP A 4 36.23 34.01 -26.57
N ILE A 5 36.10 32.89 -27.26
CA ILE A 5 34.87 32.11 -27.36
C ILE A 5 34.94 31.10 -26.22
N MET A 6 34.14 31.29 -25.17
CA MET A 6 33.85 30.21 -24.23
C MET A 6 32.81 29.28 -24.87
N ALA A 7 33.24 28.07 -25.21
CA ALA A 7 32.35 26.98 -25.54
C ALA A 7 31.78 26.41 -24.23
N LEU A 8 30.50 26.66 -23.98
CA LEU A 8 29.71 25.94 -22.99
C LEU A 8 29.38 24.56 -23.56
N ILE A 9 30.10 23.53 -23.11
CA ILE A 9 29.71 22.14 -23.33
C ILE A 9 28.59 21.83 -22.35
N ALA A 10 27.36 21.82 -22.84
CA ALA A 10 26.22 21.27 -22.13
C ALA A 10 26.37 19.74 -22.10
N GLY A 11 26.90 19.21 -21.00
CA GLY A 11 26.87 17.78 -20.71
C GLY A 11 25.52 17.42 -20.10
N SER A 12 24.60 16.92 -20.91
CA SER A 12 23.38 16.25 -20.45
C SER A 12 23.77 14.96 -19.71
N PHE A 13 23.63 14.96 -18.39
CA PHE A 13 23.66 13.74 -17.58
C PHE A 13 22.35 12.98 -17.83
N ALA A 14 22.42 11.92 -18.65
CA ALA A 14 21.42 10.87 -18.63
C ALA A 14 21.75 9.96 -17.45
N LEU A 15 20.98 10.04 -16.37
CA LEU A 15 20.99 9.03 -15.31
C LEU A 15 20.36 7.76 -15.91
N SER A 16 21.21 6.78 -16.21
CA SER A 16 20.78 5.44 -16.52
C SER A 16 20.31 4.76 -15.24
N VAL A 17 19.01 4.51 -15.13
CA VAL A 17 18.41 3.63 -14.12
C VAL A 17 19.07 2.25 -14.27
N GLN A 18 19.84 1.84 -13.26
CA GLN A 18 20.37 0.49 -13.18
C GLN A 18 19.27 -0.41 -12.63
N ALA A 19 18.59 -1.11 -13.54
CA ALA A 19 17.87 -2.34 -13.17
C ALA A 19 18.83 -3.25 -12.40
N GLN A 20 18.33 -3.95 -11.37
CA GLN A 20 19.10 -4.92 -10.60
C GLN A 20 19.64 -6.01 -11.54
N ASN A 21 20.85 -5.81 -12.06
CA ASN A 21 21.62 -6.85 -12.70
C ASN A 21 21.98 -7.83 -11.58
N GLY A 22 21.27 -8.96 -11.52
CA GLY A 22 21.72 -10.12 -10.77
C GLY A 22 23.19 -10.39 -11.13
N GLY A 23 24.01 -10.70 -10.12
CA GLY A 23 25.46 -10.83 -10.28
C GLY A 23 25.88 -11.73 -11.46
N ASP A 24 27.16 -11.68 -11.81
CA ASP A 24 27.80 -12.19 -13.05
C ASP A 24 27.46 -13.62 -13.55
N ASN A 25 26.57 -14.38 -12.89
CA ASN A 25 26.09 -15.71 -13.25
C ASN A 25 24.57 -15.84 -13.45
N PHE A 26 23.81 -14.75 -13.61
CA PHE A 26 22.38 -14.87 -13.93
C PHE A 26 22.17 -15.38 -15.38
N PRO A 27 21.38 -16.44 -15.61
CA PRO A 27 21.26 -17.09 -16.94
C PRO A 27 20.43 -16.28 -17.94
N TYR A 28 19.87 -15.14 -17.53
CA TYR A 28 18.97 -14.33 -18.34
C TYR A 28 19.52 -12.93 -18.55
N THR A 29 19.43 -12.46 -19.80
CA THR A 29 19.65 -11.05 -20.13
C THR A 29 18.32 -10.42 -20.45
N PHE A 30 17.93 -9.41 -19.68
CA PHE A 30 16.69 -8.67 -19.92
C PHE A 30 16.97 -7.38 -20.68
N LYS A 31 16.06 -7.04 -21.59
CA LYS A 31 16.04 -5.74 -22.28
C LYS A 31 14.75 -5.03 -21.90
N VAL A 32 14.89 -3.85 -21.28
CA VAL A 32 13.75 -2.98 -20.96
C VAL A 32 13.10 -2.52 -22.26
N VAL A 33 11.80 -2.82 -22.41
CA VAL A 33 10.98 -2.36 -23.55
C VAL A 33 10.26 -1.06 -23.19
N LYS A 34 9.77 -0.96 -21.94
CA LYS A 34 9.16 0.21 -21.35
C LYS A 34 9.39 0.18 -19.85
N ASP A 35 9.60 1.35 -19.25
CA ASP A 35 9.83 1.54 -17.84
C ASP A 35 8.94 2.67 -17.34
N ASN A 36 8.02 2.34 -16.43
CA ASN A 36 7.13 3.29 -15.76
C ASN A 36 7.47 3.39 -14.26
N THR A 37 8.63 2.84 -13.83
CA THR A 37 9.07 2.87 -12.43
C THR A 37 9.21 4.30 -11.97
N ALA A 38 8.65 4.60 -10.79
CA ALA A 38 8.44 5.98 -10.36
C ALA A 38 9.25 6.36 -9.11
N THR A 39 9.37 5.46 -8.12
CA THR A 39 10.04 5.74 -6.84
C THR A 39 11.08 4.68 -6.46
N GLU A 40 11.89 4.98 -5.43
CA GLU A 40 12.88 4.04 -4.89
C GLU A 40 12.22 2.77 -4.31
N THR A 41 12.92 1.65 -4.42
CA THR A 41 12.49 0.37 -3.82
C THR A 41 12.49 0.45 -2.30
N LYS A 42 11.36 0.07 -1.70
CA LYS A 42 11.14 0.00 -0.26
C LYS A 42 11.39 -1.41 0.29
N ASP A 43 11.60 -1.55 1.60
CA ASP A 43 11.85 -2.83 2.29
C ASP A 43 10.86 -3.00 3.46
N GLN A 44 9.86 -3.87 3.28
CA GLN A 44 8.88 -4.19 4.32
C GLN A 44 9.48 -4.90 5.54
N CYS A 45 10.73 -5.37 5.45
CA CYS A 45 11.43 -6.08 6.51
C CYS A 45 10.63 -7.29 7.05
N ASN A 46 10.60 -7.48 8.37
CA ASN A 46 9.96 -8.62 9.02
C ASN A 46 8.47 -8.32 9.29
N THR A 47 7.70 -8.12 8.23
CA THR A 47 6.26 -7.83 8.29
C THR A 47 5.48 -8.59 7.22
N GLY A 48 4.17 -8.78 7.45
CA GLY A 48 3.23 -9.31 6.46
C GLY A 48 2.47 -8.22 5.69
N THR A 49 3.07 -7.05 5.46
CA THR A 49 2.36 -5.85 4.97
C THR A 49 2.66 -5.51 3.51
N CYS A 50 3.04 -6.50 2.68
CA CYS A 50 3.36 -6.31 1.26
C CYS A 50 2.25 -5.58 0.49
N TRP A 51 0.99 -5.84 0.82
CA TRP A 51 -0.19 -5.17 0.26
C TRP A 51 -0.14 -3.65 0.41
N SER A 52 0.37 -3.16 1.55
CA SER A 52 0.52 -1.73 1.81
C SER A 52 1.69 -1.14 1.02
N PHE A 53 2.85 -1.81 1.02
CA PHE A 53 4.04 -1.37 0.27
C PHE A 53 3.82 -1.36 -1.25
N ALA A 54 3.25 -2.44 -1.80
CA ALA A 54 2.96 -2.55 -3.22
C ALA A 54 1.95 -1.49 -3.66
N THR A 55 0.87 -1.30 -2.89
CA THR A 55 -0.17 -0.33 -3.26
C THR A 55 0.29 1.11 -3.04
N SER A 56 1.09 1.38 -2.01
CA SER A 56 1.68 2.71 -1.81
C SER A 56 2.58 3.08 -2.98
N SER A 57 3.47 2.17 -3.41
CA SER A 57 4.28 2.37 -4.61
C SER A 57 3.46 2.57 -5.89
N PHE A 58 2.32 1.87 -6.02
CA PHE A 58 1.36 2.10 -7.09
C PHE A 58 0.76 3.52 -7.04
N ILE A 59 0.32 3.98 -5.88
CA ILE A 59 -0.23 5.33 -5.70
C ILE A 59 0.83 6.42 -5.93
N GLU A 60 2.07 6.23 -5.47
CA GLU A 60 3.18 7.14 -5.76
C GLU A 60 3.44 7.27 -7.28
N SER A 61 3.36 6.14 -7.99
CA SER A 61 3.46 6.12 -9.46
C SER A 61 2.31 6.90 -10.11
N GLU A 62 1.09 6.78 -9.58
CA GLU A 62 -0.08 7.54 -10.05
C GLU A 62 0.06 9.05 -9.80
N LEU A 63 0.57 9.46 -8.63
CA LEU A 63 0.86 10.87 -8.32
C LEU A 63 1.85 11.47 -9.32
N ILE A 64 2.90 10.73 -9.67
CA ILE A 64 3.87 11.13 -10.69
C ILE A 64 3.19 11.22 -12.07
N ARG A 65 2.42 10.21 -12.46
CA ARG A 65 1.67 10.18 -13.74
C ARG A 65 0.69 11.36 -13.86
N MET A 66 0.05 11.75 -12.76
CA MET A 66 -0.88 12.88 -12.65
C MET A 66 -0.18 14.24 -12.53
N GLY A 67 1.16 14.28 -12.52
CA GLY A 67 1.93 15.52 -12.44
C GLY A 67 1.92 16.17 -11.05
N LYS A 68 1.63 15.41 -9.99
CA LYS A 68 1.68 15.88 -8.59
C LYS A 68 3.10 15.91 -8.03
N GLY A 69 4.02 15.18 -8.66
CA GLY A 69 5.41 15.09 -8.27
C GLY A 69 5.71 13.84 -7.47
N GLU A 70 6.95 13.75 -7.00
CA GLU A 70 7.42 12.61 -6.20
C GLU A 70 7.03 12.81 -4.73
N HIS A 71 6.33 11.82 -4.18
CA HIS A 71 5.91 11.77 -2.79
C HIS A 71 6.19 10.37 -2.27
N ASP A 72 6.78 10.30 -1.07
CA ASP A 72 6.97 9.07 -0.32
C ASP A 72 5.83 8.99 0.70
N ILE A 73 4.87 8.08 0.49
CA ILE A 73 3.67 7.99 1.33
C ILE A 73 3.80 6.85 2.33
N SER A 74 3.29 7.05 3.53
CA SER A 74 3.44 6.10 4.62
C SER A 74 2.64 4.83 4.41
N GLU A 75 3.34 3.72 4.19
CA GLU A 75 2.73 2.39 4.21
C GLU A 75 2.17 2.07 5.59
N MET A 76 2.85 2.50 6.64
CA MET A 76 2.46 2.21 8.02
C MET A 76 1.21 2.95 8.43
N TYR A 77 0.91 4.12 7.85
CA TYR A 77 -0.36 4.79 8.08
C TYR A 77 -1.52 3.92 7.58
N ALA A 78 -1.42 3.35 6.38
CA ALA A 78 -2.43 2.42 5.88
C ALA A 78 -2.57 1.18 6.77
N VAL A 79 -1.45 0.57 7.16
CA VAL A 79 -1.44 -0.57 8.08
C VAL A 79 -2.12 -0.23 9.41
N ARG A 80 -1.77 0.91 10.03
CA ARG A 80 -2.34 1.39 11.29
C ARG A 80 -3.84 1.61 11.20
N MET A 81 -4.34 2.16 10.10
CA MET A 81 -5.77 2.40 9.91
C MET A 81 -6.55 1.12 9.58
N THR A 82 -5.91 0.12 8.99
CA THR A 82 -6.54 -1.15 8.62
C THR A 82 -6.70 -2.12 9.81
N TYR A 83 -5.74 -2.21 10.73
CA TYR A 83 -5.81 -3.18 11.85
C TYR A 83 -7.09 -3.09 12.71
N PRO A 84 -7.59 -1.90 13.11
CA PRO A 84 -8.83 -1.79 13.88
C PRO A 84 -10.04 -2.34 13.11
N MET A 85 -10.12 -2.07 11.79
CA MET A 85 -11.18 -2.60 10.93
C MET A 85 -11.15 -4.14 10.87
N LYS A 86 -9.95 -4.72 10.82
CA LYS A 86 -9.75 -6.18 10.86
C LYS A 86 -10.13 -6.77 12.21
N ALA A 87 -9.78 -6.09 13.30
CA ALA A 87 -10.13 -6.52 14.65
C ALA A 87 -11.64 -6.54 14.83
N GLU A 88 -12.33 -5.49 14.37
CA GLU A 88 -13.79 -5.42 14.35
C GLU A 88 -14.40 -6.54 13.51
N ASN A 89 -13.88 -6.78 12.30
CA ASN A 89 -14.34 -7.88 11.45
C ASN A 89 -14.19 -9.23 12.16
N TYR A 90 -13.01 -9.52 12.73
CA TYR A 90 -12.77 -10.75 13.49
C TYR A 90 -13.76 -10.93 14.65
N VAL A 91 -13.97 -9.89 15.46
CA VAL A 91 -14.88 -9.92 16.60
C VAL A 91 -16.33 -10.11 16.16
N ARG A 92 -16.79 -9.39 15.13
CA ARG A 92 -18.16 -9.50 14.59
C ARG A 92 -18.45 -10.87 13.99
N TYR A 93 -17.47 -11.45 13.31
CA TYR A 93 -17.53 -12.82 12.79
C TYR A 93 -17.19 -13.88 13.84
N GLN A 94 -17.15 -13.52 15.12
CA GLN A 94 -16.97 -14.46 16.25
C GLN A 94 -15.71 -15.31 16.09
N GLY A 95 -14.62 -14.68 15.65
CA GLY A 95 -13.32 -15.32 15.41
C GLY A 95 -13.29 -16.29 14.23
N LYS A 96 -14.23 -16.15 13.29
CA LYS A 96 -14.27 -16.97 12.05
C LYS A 96 -13.70 -16.27 10.83
N ALA A 97 -13.51 -14.96 10.88
CA ALA A 97 -12.71 -14.25 9.90
C ALA A 97 -11.22 -14.37 10.23
N GLN A 98 -10.34 -14.11 9.26
CA GLN A 98 -8.89 -14.05 9.50
C GLN A 98 -8.53 -12.76 10.24
N PHE A 99 -7.65 -12.88 11.23
CA PHE A 99 -6.93 -11.76 11.82
C PHE A 99 -5.44 -12.06 11.76
N GLY A 100 -4.72 -11.33 10.91
CA GLY A 100 -3.30 -11.46 10.67
C GLY A 100 -2.76 -10.21 9.96
N PRO A 101 -1.47 -10.17 9.58
CA PRO A 101 -0.87 -8.97 8.99
C PRO A 101 -1.22 -8.73 7.51
N GLY A 102 -1.61 -9.78 6.77
CA GLY A 102 -1.91 -9.72 5.33
C GLY A 102 -3.25 -9.05 5.00
N SER A 103 -3.33 -8.32 3.91
CA SER A 103 -4.54 -7.64 3.39
C SER A 103 -4.43 -7.54 1.86
N LEU A 104 -5.35 -6.83 1.21
CA LEU A 104 -5.32 -6.65 -0.24
C LEU A 104 -5.20 -5.18 -0.64
N SER A 105 -4.84 -4.94 -1.90
CA SER A 105 -4.59 -3.58 -2.42
C SER A 105 -5.77 -2.62 -2.22
N HIS A 106 -7.01 -3.12 -2.31
CA HIS A 106 -8.20 -2.30 -2.09
C HIS A 106 -8.33 -1.79 -0.64
N ASP A 107 -7.67 -2.42 0.34
CA ASP A 107 -7.69 -1.94 1.72
C ASP A 107 -6.92 -0.63 1.88
N VAL A 108 -5.83 -0.46 1.12
CA VAL A 108 -5.15 0.85 1.05
C VAL A 108 -6.05 1.87 0.37
N ILE A 109 -6.73 1.51 -0.71
CA ILE A 109 -7.69 2.42 -1.38
C ILE A 109 -8.84 2.82 -0.43
N ASN A 110 -9.33 1.89 0.39
CA ASN A 110 -10.31 2.17 1.44
C ASN A 110 -9.76 3.12 2.51
N VAL A 111 -8.50 2.95 2.92
CA VAL A 111 -7.86 3.91 3.84
C VAL A 111 -7.76 5.30 3.20
N ILE A 112 -7.34 5.40 1.94
CA ILE A 112 -7.29 6.69 1.22
C ILE A 112 -8.68 7.33 1.20
N ARG A 113 -9.73 6.53 0.96
CA ARG A 113 -11.11 7.01 0.95
C ARG A 113 -11.58 7.57 2.30
N GLU A 114 -11.38 6.82 3.37
CA GLU A 114 -11.94 7.17 4.68
C GLU A 114 -11.03 8.10 5.48
N TYR A 115 -9.73 7.83 5.47
CA TYR A 115 -8.75 8.46 6.36
C TYR A 115 -7.76 9.36 5.62
N GLY A 116 -7.55 9.16 4.31
CA GLY A 116 -6.61 9.95 3.52
C GLY A 116 -5.21 9.36 3.49
N ILE A 117 -4.20 10.20 3.27
CA ILE A 117 -2.79 9.78 3.17
C ILE A 117 -1.88 10.68 4.00
N VAL A 118 -0.74 10.14 4.40
CA VAL A 118 0.28 10.82 5.18
C VAL A 118 1.65 10.57 4.54
N PRO A 119 2.56 11.56 4.46
CA PRO A 119 3.93 11.33 4.00
C PRO A 119 4.71 10.44 4.97
N GLU A 120 5.59 9.59 4.46
CA GLU A 120 6.47 8.73 5.27
C GLU A 120 7.31 9.52 6.29
N SER A 121 7.77 10.73 5.89
CA SER A 121 8.50 11.63 6.79
C SER A 121 7.70 12.13 8.01
N VAL A 122 6.38 11.98 7.99
CA VAL A 122 5.47 12.40 9.07
C VAL A 122 5.11 11.20 9.96
N TYR A 123 4.90 10.03 9.36
CA TYR A 123 4.54 8.82 10.08
C TYR A 123 5.24 7.63 9.45
N SER A 124 6.34 7.17 10.02
CA SER A 124 7.07 6.01 9.52
C SER A 124 6.60 4.69 10.12
N GLY A 125 5.81 4.73 11.19
CA GLY A 125 5.49 3.54 11.99
C GLY A 125 6.68 2.94 12.74
N LEU A 126 7.84 3.61 12.75
CA LEU A 126 9.04 3.19 13.48
C LEU A 126 9.25 4.04 14.73
N ASP A 127 9.57 3.39 15.84
CA ASP A 127 10.12 4.06 17.00
C ASP A 127 11.46 4.72 16.68
N ALA A 128 11.79 5.82 17.38
CA ALA A 128 13.03 6.58 17.17
C ALA A 128 14.34 5.75 17.30
N ASN A 129 14.28 4.59 17.94
CA ASN A 129 15.44 3.69 18.13
C ASN A 129 15.48 2.55 17.08
N GLN A 130 14.46 2.42 16.25
CA GLN A 130 14.35 1.37 15.24
C GLN A 130 14.73 1.90 13.86
N LYS A 131 15.17 0.98 12.99
CA LYS A 131 15.56 1.29 11.60
C LYS A 131 14.93 0.34 10.59
N ARG A 132 14.20 -0.67 11.07
CA ARG A 132 13.62 -1.76 10.30
C ARG A 132 12.37 -2.21 11.02
N HIS A 133 11.33 -2.56 10.27
CA HIS A 133 10.10 -3.10 10.82
C HIS A 133 10.29 -4.55 11.26
N ASP A 134 9.76 -4.87 12.43
CA ASP A 134 9.57 -6.23 12.92
C ASP A 134 8.25 -6.28 13.71
N HIS A 135 7.19 -6.77 13.05
CA HIS A 135 5.85 -6.76 13.62
C HIS A 135 5.48 -8.09 14.29
N GLY A 136 6.42 -9.03 14.44
CA GLY A 136 6.11 -10.35 14.99
C GLY A 136 5.52 -10.29 16.41
N GLU A 137 6.01 -9.37 17.24
CA GLU A 137 5.43 -9.14 18.58
C GLU A 137 4.07 -8.44 18.51
N LEU A 138 3.97 -7.37 17.71
CA LEU A 138 2.73 -6.62 17.50
C LEU A 138 1.59 -7.55 17.04
N ASP A 139 1.83 -8.33 16.00
CA ASP A 139 0.86 -9.26 15.43
C ASP A 139 0.36 -10.27 16.48
N ALA A 140 1.29 -10.86 17.25
CA ALA A 140 0.96 -11.83 18.29
C ALA A 140 0.15 -11.21 19.45
N VAL A 141 0.50 -9.98 19.84
CA VAL A 141 -0.24 -9.25 20.89
C VAL A 141 -1.66 -8.95 20.42
N LEU A 142 -1.82 -8.37 19.23
CA LEU A 142 -3.13 -8.03 18.69
C LEU A 142 -4.01 -9.27 18.49
N GLU A 143 -3.47 -10.36 17.93
CA GLU A 143 -4.20 -11.62 17.76
C GLU A 143 -4.67 -12.17 19.12
N GLY A 144 -3.78 -12.16 20.12
CA GLY A 144 -4.11 -12.58 21.48
C GLY A 144 -5.25 -11.76 22.10
N MET A 145 -5.26 -10.44 21.87
CA MET A 145 -6.32 -9.55 22.34
C MET A 145 -7.67 -9.87 21.72
N VAL A 146 -7.77 -9.87 20.39
CA VAL A 146 -9.05 -10.09 19.70
C VAL A 146 -9.60 -11.50 19.94
N LYS A 147 -8.72 -12.50 20.08
CA LYS A 147 -9.10 -13.85 20.48
C LYS A 147 -9.67 -13.89 21.89
N ALA A 148 -9.04 -13.22 22.86
CA ALA A 148 -9.55 -13.17 24.22
C ALA A 148 -10.93 -12.48 24.30
N VAL A 149 -11.15 -11.44 23.50
CA VAL A 149 -12.45 -10.74 23.39
C VAL A 149 -13.54 -11.71 22.95
N VAL A 150 -13.28 -12.50 21.91
CA VAL A 150 -14.23 -13.49 21.39
C VAL A 150 -14.44 -14.65 22.38
N ASP A 151 -13.37 -15.21 22.95
CA ASP A 151 -13.42 -16.38 23.83
C ASP A 151 -14.08 -16.10 25.20
N LYS A 152 -14.05 -14.84 25.65
CA LYS A 152 -14.57 -14.42 26.97
C LYS A 152 -15.86 -13.60 26.87
N ASN A 153 -16.58 -13.71 25.76
CA ASN A 153 -17.90 -13.09 25.61
C ASN A 153 -18.95 -13.82 26.47
N HIS A 154 -19.07 -13.47 27.74
CA HIS A 154 -20.14 -13.98 28.63
C HIS A 154 -21.52 -13.38 28.30
N GLY A 155 -21.91 -13.36 27.02
CA GLY A 155 -23.14 -12.77 26.50
C GLY A 155 -23.09 -11.26 26.22
N ARG A 156 -21.99 -10.58 26.56
CA ARG A 156 -21.75 -9.17 26.24
C ARG A 156 -20.26 -8.90 26.01
N ILE A 157 -19.95 -8.21 24.92
CA ILE A 157 -18.62 -7.66 24.63
C ILE A 157 -18.59 -6.22 25.18
N SER A 158 -17.51 -5.81 25.84
CA SER A 158 -17.37 -4.42 26.31
C SER A 158 -17.25 -3.47 25.12
N GLY A 159 -17.34 -2.16 25.35
CA GLY A 159 -16.98 -1.15 24.35
C GLY A 159 -15.56 -0.61 24.56
N ASP A 160 -14.72 -1.34 25.30
CA ASP A 160 -13.38 -0.88 25.69
C ASP A 160 -12.26 -1.64 24.94
N TRP A 161 -12.61 -2.69 24.19
CA TRP A 161 -11.61 -3.60 23.60
C TRP A 161 -11.00 -3.01 22.32
N ASP A 162 -11.78 -2.24 21.58
CA ASP A 162 -11.38 -1.49 20.39
C ASP A 162 -10.42 -0.35 20.78
N ASP A 163 -10.76 0.42 21.82
CA ASP A 163 -9.85 1.42 22.41
C ASP A 163 -8.53 0.79 22.86
N ALA A 164 -8.57 -0.42 23.43
CA ALA A 164 -7.36 -1.14 23.84
C ALA A 164 -6.50 -1.58 22.64
N VAL A 165 -7.13 -2.05 21.55
CA VAL A 165 -6.44 -2.39 20.30
C VAL A 165 -5.76 -1.16 19.71
N ASP A 166 -6.45 -0.02 19.67
CA ASP A 166 -5.89 1.25 19.20
C ASP A 166 -4.71 1.70 20.06
N ALA A 167 -4.82 1.61 21.38
CA ALA A 167 -3.72 1.97 22.28
C ALA A 167 -2.47 1.09 22.09
N VAL A 168 -2.66 -0.20 21.80
CA VAL A 168 -1.53 -1.08 21.46
C VAL A 168 -0.92 -0.68 20.13
N LEU A 169 -1.72 -0.41 19.10
CA LEU A 169 -1.21 0.06 17.82
C LEU A 169 -0.40 1.35 17.98
N ASP A 170 -0.87 2.30 18.77
CA ASP A 170 -0.17 3.57 19.02
C ASP A 170 1.15 3.37 19.78
N VAL A 171 1.23 2.36 20.65
CA VAL A 171 2.49 2.01 21.34
C VAL A 171 3.52 1.41 20.39
N TYR A 172 3.12 0.58 19.43
CA TYR A 172 4.05 -0.13 18.55
C TYR A 172 4.35 0.62 17.24
N LEU A 173 3.40 1.40 16.72
CA LEU A 173 3.50 2.11 15.44
C LEU A 173 3.51 3.63 15.62
N GLY A 174 3.32 4.13 16.84
CA GLY A 174 3.12 5.56 17.09
C GLY A 174 1.68 6.00 16.81
N GLU A 175 1.30 7.12 17.43
CA GLU A 175 -0.02 7.74 17.25
C GLU A 175 -0.19 8.26 15.81
N ALA A 176 -1.31 7.91 15.18
CA ALA A 176 -1.63 8.40 13.84
C ALA A 176 -1.84 9.93 13.85
N PRO A 177 -1.19 10.70 12.95
CA PRO A 177 -1.23 12.15 13.01
C PRO A 177 -2.58 12.71 12.55
N GLU A 178 -3.24 13.50 13.40
CA GLU A 178 -4.46 14.24 13.00
C GLU A 178 -4.16 15.41 12.06
N ALA A 179 -2.98 16.02 12.21
CA ALA A 179 -2.50 17.10 11.36
C ALA A 179 -0.97 17.19 11.37
N PHE A 180 -0.40 17.64 10.25
CA PHE A 180 1.05 17.72 10.05
C PHE A 180 1.43 18.89 9.15
N GLU A 181 2.71 19.26 9.18
CA GLU A 181 3.30 20.18 8.20
C GLU A 181 4.08 19.38 7.16
N TYR A 182 3.83 19.68 5.88
CA TYR A 182 4.55 19.08 4.77
C TYR A 182 4.77 20.13 3.69
N GLN A 183 6.02 20.27 3.24
CA GLN A 183 6.44 21.26 2.23
C GLN A 183 5.94 22.69 2.53
N GLY A 184 5.97 23.10 3.81
CA GLY A 184 5.60 24.45 4.24
C GLY A 184 4.09 24.74 4.30
N LYS A 185 3.24 23.72 4.19
CA LYS A 185 1.79 23.81 4.36
C LYS A 185 1.32 22.85 5.45
N ARG A 186 0.26 23.24 6.16
CA ARG A 186 -0.39 22.39 7.16
C ARG A 186 -1.52 21.59 6.51
N TYR A 187 -1.58 20.30 6.80
CA TYR A 187 -2.57 19.36 6.30
C TYR A 187 -3.14 18.50 7.43
N THR A 188 -4.38 18.04 7.27
CA THR A 188 -4.86 16.75 7.79
C THR A 188 -4.63 15.66 6.74
N PRO A 189 -4.63 14.37 7.10
CA PRO A 189 -4.49 13.27 6.14
C PRO A 189 -5.47 13.34 4.95
N GLN A 190 -6.74 13.62 5.21
CA GLN A 190 -7.77 13.80 4.17
C GLN A 190 -7.50 15.02 3.28
N SER A 191 -7.11 16.17 3.87
CA SER A 191 -6.79 17.36 3.06
C SER A 191 -5.53 17.19 2.21
N PHE A 192 -4.60 16.32 2.62
CA PHE A 192 -3.42 16.00 1.83
C PHE A 192 -3.78 15.12 0.63
N ARG A 193 -4.63 14.10 0.82
CA ARG A 193 -5.25 13.35 -0.29
C ARG A 193 -5.94 14.28 -1.28
N ASP A 194 -6.79 15.20 -0.79
CA ASP A 194 -7.55 16.11 -1.65
C ASP A 194 -6.61 17.05 -2.42
N ALA A 195 -5.54 17.53 -1.80
CA ALA A 195 -4.52 18.34 -2.47
C ALA A 195 -3.74 17.57 -3.54
N MET A 196 -3.63 16.25 -3.40
CA MET A 196 -3.07 15.34 -4.40
C MET A 196 -4.09 14.94 -5.49
N GLU A 197 -5.36 15.35 -5.35
CA GLU A 197 -6.47 14.98 -6.26
C GLU A 197 -6.63 13.46 -6.43
N LEU A 198 -6.28 12.68 -5.41
CA LEU A 198 -6.51 11.23 -5.40
C LEU A 198 -8.00 10.94 -5.22
N ASN A 199 -8.62 10.42 -6.27
CA ASN A 199 -9.99 9.91 -6.23
C ASN A 199 -9.95 8.38 -6.10
N PRO A 200 -10.39 7.79 -4.96
CA PRO A 200 -10.36 6.35 -4.80
C PRO A 200 -11.29 5.59 -5.76
N ASP A 201 -12.27 6.26 -6.38
CA ASP A 201 -13.17 5.67 -7.39
C ASP A 201 -12.51 5.49 -8.77
N ASP A 202 -11.31 6.05 -8.98
CA ASP A 202 -10.57 5.91 -10.24
C ASP A 202 -9.84 4.55 -10.35
N TYR A 203 -9.79 3.77 -9.26
CA TYR A 203 -9.08 2.50 -9.17
C TYR A 203 -10.05 1.32 -9.10
N VAL A 204 -9.75 0.28 -9.89
CA VAL A 204 -10.57 -0.93 -9.97
C VAL A 204 -9.72 -2.18 -9.76
N SER A 205 -10.29 -3.18 -9.08
CA SER A 205 -9.69 -4.50 -8.93
C SER A 205 -10.23 -5.42 -10.03
N ILE A 206 -9.32 -6.06 -10.78
CA ILE A 206 -9.67 -6.94 -11.90
C ILE A 206 -9.04 -8.32 -11.66
N THR A 207 -9.80 -9.38 -11.92
CA THR A 207 -9.35 -10.76 -11.74
C THR A 207 -9.77 -11.66 -12.91
N SER A 208 -9.40 -12.94 -12.87
CA SER A 208 -9.76 -13.93 -13.88
C SER A 208 -9.94 -15.32 -13.27
N PHE A 209 -11.19 -15.67 -12.97
CA PHE A 209 -11.56 -17.00 -12.46
C PHE A 209 -12.81 -17.56 -13.15
N THR A 210 -12.92 -18.89 -13.19
CA THR A 210 -14.02 -19.59 -13.88
C THR A 210 -15.12 -20.10 -12.95
N HIS A 211 -15.00 -19.94 -11.62
CA HIS A 211 -16.04 -20.33 -10.66
C HIS A 211 -17.14 -19.28 -10.47
N HIS A 212 -16.94 -18.09 -11.04
CA HIS A 212 -17.93 -17.01 -11.19
C HIS A 212 -18.11 -16.66 -12.66
N GLU A 213 -19.21 -15.98 -12.99
CA GLU A 213 -19.46 -15.51 -14.35
C GLU A 213 -18.42 -14.43 -14.74
N PHE A 214 -18.06 -14.38 -16.02
CA PHE A 214 -17.23 -13.29 -16.54
C PHE A 214 -18.09 -12.06 -16.77
N TYR A 215 -17.46 -10.89 -16.66
CA TYR A 215 -18.04 -9.55 -16.82
C TYR A 215 -19.02 -9.14 -15.72
N ASP A 216 -18.87 -9.76 -14.55
CA ASP A 216 -19.55 -9.40 -13.31
C ASP A 216 -18.53 -9.26 -12.17
N ASP A 217 -18.93 -8.49 -11.15
CA ASP A 217 -18.18 -8.32 -9.91
C ASP A 217 -18.44 -9.49 -8.96
N PHE A 218 -17.40 -9.95 -8.26
CA PHE A 218 -17.56 -10.89 -7.15
C PHE A 218 -16.52 -10.64 -6.05
N ILE A 219 -16.83 -11.10 -4.84
CA ILE A 219 -15.89 -11.07 -3.71
C ILE A 219 -14.91 -12.21 -3.87
N LEU A 220 -13.63 -11.90 -4.06
CA LEU A 220 -12.57 -12.91 -4.13
C LEU A 220 -12.43 -13.61 -2.76
N GLU A 221 -12.64 -14.93 -2.74
CA GLU A 221 -12.75 -15.71 -1.50
C GLU A 221 -11.39 -16.11 -0.91
N VAL A 222 -10.57 -15.12 -0.54
CA VAL A 222 -9.29 -15.32 0.14
C VAL A 222 -9.33 -14.75 1.56
N PRO A 223 -8.60 -15.35 2.52
CA PRO A 223 -8.65 -14.93 3.93
C PRO A 223 -8.30 -13.45 4.16
N ASP A 224 -7.39 -12.90 3.35
CA ASP A 224 -6.95 -11.51 3.45
C ASP A 224 -7.95 -10.50 2.86
N ASN A 225 -8.98 -10.95 2.12
CA ASN A 225 -10.09 -10.11 1.65
C ASN A 225 -11.12 -9.88 2.77
N PHE A 226 -10.65 -9.37 3.91
CA PHE A 226 -11.48 -9.20 5.11
C PHE A 226 -12.57 -8.14 4.91
N SER A 227 -12.30 -7.12 4.09
CA SER A 227 -13.21 -6.02 3.78
C SER A 227 -14.22 -6.37 2.69
N GLN A 228 -14.15 -7.59 2.13
CA GLN A 228 -15.04 -8.08 1.07
C GLN A 228 -15.00 -7.20 -0.19
N GLY A 229 -13.80 -6.73 -0.56
CA GLY A 229 -13.59 -6.00 -1.81
C GLY A 229 -13.96 -6.85 -3.03
N GLU A 230 -14.70 -6.23 -3.94
CA GLU A 230 -15.14 -6.82 -5.19
C GLU A 230 -14.05 -6.75 -6.26
N PHE A 231 -13.99 -7.78 -7.10
CA PHE A 231 -13.12 -7.85 -8.26
C PHE A 231 -13.95 -8.06 -9.51
N TYR A 232 -13.72 -7.23 -10.53
CA TYR A 232 -14.34 -7.39 -11.83
C TYR A 232 -13.70 -8.58 -12.56
N ASN A 233 -14.50 -9.59 -12.88
CA ASN A 233 -14.00 -10.84 -13.44
C ASN A 233 -13.92 -10.79 -14.97
N VAL A 234 -12.77 -11.10 -15.57
CA VAL A 234 -12.60 -11.15 -17.03
C VAL A 234 -11.91 -12.44 -17.49
N PRO A 235 -12.04 -12.84 -18.77
CA PRO A 235 -11.24 -13.92 -19.32
C PRO A 235 -9.73 -13.65 -19.20
N LEU A 236 -8.93 -14.70 -19.02
CA LEU A 236 -7.48 -14.57 -18.78
C LEU A 236 -6.74 -13.81 -19.89
N ASP A 237 -7.11 -14.01 -21.16
CA ASP A 237 -6.51 -13.30 -22.28
C ASP A 237 -6.83 -11.79 -22.25
N GLU A 238 -8.02 -11.43 -21.77
CA GLU A 238 -8.41 -10.05 -21.54
C GLU A 238 -7.64 -9.43 -20.36
N LEU A 239 -7.50 -10.13 -19.24
CA LEU A 239 -6.69 -9.66 -18.10
C LEU A 239 -5.26 -9.33 -18.55
N VAL A 240 -4.61 -10.25 -19.28
CA VAL A 240 -3.26 -10.05 -19.81
C VAL A 240 -3.20 -8.86 -20.78
N ARG A 241 -4.22 -8.68 -21.63
CA ARG A 241 -4.31 -7.55 -22.55
C ARG A 241 -4.46 -6.23 -21.81
N ILE A 242 -5.37 -6.16 -20.83
CA ILE A 242 -5.59 -4.98 -19.98
C ILE A 242 -4.29 -4.55 -19.32
N THR A 243 -3.56 -5.47 -18.69
CA THR A 243 -2.26 -5.17 -18.05
C THR A 243 -1.26 -4.60 -19.07
N LYS A 244 -1.13 -5.23 -20.25
CA LYS A 244 -0.20 -4.76 -21.28
C LYS A 244 -0.58 -3.38 -21.82
N ASP A 245 -1.86 -3.14 -22.05
CA ASP A 245 -2.36 -1.87 -22.57
C ASP A 245 -2.19 -0.75 -21.53
N ALA A 246 -2.41 -1.02 -20.24
CA ALA A 246 -2.16 -0.09 -19.15
C ALA A 246 -0.67 0.32 -19.09
N LEU A 247 0.24 -0.67 -19.10
CA LEU A 247 1.68 -0.42 -19.13
C LEU A 247 2.10 0.36 -20.38
N ALA A 248 1.55 0.01 -21.55
CA ALA A 248 1.80 0.71 -22.81
C ALA A 248 1.28 2.15 -22.79
N ALA A 249 0.18 2.43 -22.08
CA ALA A 249 -0.37 3.76 -21.88
C ALA A 249 0.36 4.60 -20.82
N GLY A 250 1.30 4.01 -20.07
CA GLY A 250 2.11 4.72 -19.06
C GLY A 250 1.57 4.61 -17.63
N PHE A 251 0.60 3.72 -17.38
CA PHE A 251 0.18 3.33 -16.04
C PHE A 251 1.10 2.27 -15.45
N THR A 252 1.06 2.10 -14.14
CA THR A 252 1.59 0.91 -13.43
C THR A 252 0.43 0.02 -12.99
N VAL A 253 0.71 -1.11 -12.34
CA VAL A 253 -0.31 -2.01 -11.80
C VAL A 253 0.09 -2.43 -10.38
N ALA A 254 -0.86 -2.40 -9.44
CA ALA A 254 -0.74 -3.15 -8.20
C ALA A 254 -1.03 -4.63 -8.51
N TRP A 255 -0.08 -5.52 -8.23
CA TRP A 255 -0.15 -6.91 -8.68
C TRP A 255 -0.07 -7.88 -7.51
N ASP A 256 -1.18 -8.55 -7.25
CA ASP A 256 -1.30 -9.60 -6.23
C ASP A 256 -1.12 -10.97 -6.88
N ALA A 257 -0.19 -11.78 -6.35
CA ALA A 257 0.14 -13.11 -6.85
C ALA A 257 0.65 -14.04 -5.74
N ASP A 258 0.52 -15.35 -5.97
CA ASP A 258 1.20 -16.39 -5.17
C ASP A 258 2.70 -16.42 -5.52
N VAL A 259 3.59 -16.49 -4.52
CA VAL A 259 5.05 -16.27 -4.64
C VAL A 259 5.90 -17.40 -4.06
#